data_AF-A0A7C3QLJ6-F1
#
_entry.id   AF-A0A7C3QLJ6-F1
#
_cell.length_a   1.000
_cell.length_b   1.000
_cell.length_c   1.000
_cell.angle_alpha   90.00
_cell.angle_beta   90.00
_cell.angle_gamma   90.00
#
_symmetry.space_group_name_H-M   'P 1'
#
loop_
_entity.id
_entity.type
_entity.pdbx_description
1 polymer ?
#
loop_
_entity_poly.entity_id
_entity_poly.type
_entity_poly.pdbx_seq_one_letter_code
_entity_poly.pdbx_strand_id
1 'polypeptide(L)'
;MASYTISDDHLYIYNDAFCTVTGEYVWSLQDGQLNLEEVNDGCAFELRAANLTRQTWSVCPQEEDVNADTPPACLEEITVPDSETEVPSNLTVNVYGGDSRFFERPPDVAVIANTQDRLPPDGIEVTYHPDAVAYGVHRVLWWNGNWIEASTDESFNAIGVQFYGEAQIGWARVLFDGIEVWRGDTAALSEKLGRHGGYIEITGFEPGTHVIRAESLDFDYRPVTVAGFGFSYEEGVQP
;
A
#
# COMPACT_ATOMS: atom_id res chain seq x y z
N MET A 1 4.00 -19.50 -0.30
CA MET A 1 3.79 -20.19 0.99
C MET A 1 5.17 -20.54 1.53
N ALA A 2 5.59 -19.90 2.62
CA ALA A 2 6.90 -20.14 3.22
C ALA A 2 6.91 -21.47 4.00
N SER A 3 8.10 -22.03 4.19
CA SER A 3 8.36 -23.18 5.07
C SER A 3 9.12 -22.71 6.30
N TYR A 4 9.00 -23.43 7.41
CA TYR A 4 9.75 -23.11 8.62
C TYR A 4 10.25 -24.36 9.34
N THR A 5 11.29 -24.19 10.15
CA THR A 5 11.73 -25.16 11.16
C THR A 5 11.92 -24.43 12.49
N ILE A 6 11.69 -25.13 13.59
CA ILE A 6 11.99 -24.65 14.94
C ILE A 6 13.08 -25.57 15.52
N SER A 7 14.12 -24.97 16.10
CA SER A 7 15.17 -25.68 16.84
C SER A 7 15.50 -24.90 18.09
N ASP A 8 15.31 -25.52 19.26
CA ASP A 8 15.46 -24.86 20.57
C ASP A 8 14.60 -23.56 20.64
N ASP A 9 15.24 -22.44 20.91
CA ASP A 9 14.66 -21.09 20.95
C ASP A 9 14.72 -20.36 19.60
N HIS A 10 15.10 -21.04 18.51
CA HIS A 10 15.21 -20.43 17.18
C HIS A 10 14.11 -20.88 16.23
N LEU A 11 13.55 -19.91 15.48
CA LEU A 11 12.66 -20.09 14.34
C LEU A 11 13.42 -19.74 13.06
N TYR A 12 13.41 -20.65 12.09
CA TYR A 12 14.01 -20.48 10.77
C TYR A 12 12.92 -20.47 9.71
N ILE A 13 12.88 -19.45 8.87
CA ILE A 13 11.89 -19.30 7.78
C ILE A 13 12.62 -19.33 6.44
N TYR A 14 12.19 -20.20 5.53
CA TYR A 14 12.82 -20.41 4.22
C TYR A 14 11.76 -20.77 3.16
N ASN A 15 12.18 -20.89 1.89
CA ASN A 15 11.27 -21.08 0.75
C ASN A 15 10.15 -20.02 0.65
N ASP A 16 10.43 -18.81 1.14
CA ASP A 16 9.57 -17.68 0.87
C ASP A 16 9.73 -17.31 -0.61
N ALA A 17 8.62 -17.10 -1.31
CA ALA A 17 8.63 -16.82 -2.75
C ALA A 17 9.38 -15.51 -3.09
N PHE A 18 9.56 -14.62 -2.11
CA PHE A 18 10.23 -13.32 -2.27
C PHE A 18 11.56 -13.24 -1.51
N CYS A 19 11.91 -14.28 -0.75
CA CYS A 19 13.17 -14.36 -0.02
C CYS A 19 13.97 -15.57 -0.47
N THR A 20 15.11 -15.33 -1.12
CA THR A 20 16.11 -16.39 -1.33
C THR A 20 16.97 -16.66 -0.09
N VAL A 21 16.80 -15.86 0.96
CA VAL A 21 17.55 -15.97 2.23
C VAL A 21 16.67 -16.58 3.32
N THR A 22 17.29 -17.43 4.14
CA THR A 22 16.68 -17.93 5.37
C THR A 22 16.64 -16.81 6.40
N GLY A 23 15.46 -16.56 6.96
CA GLY A 23 15.28 -15.66 8.11
C GLY A 23 15.44 -16.45 9.40
N GLU A 24 16.15 -15.87 10.37
CA GLU A 24 16.45 -16.48 11.65
C GLU A 24 16.00 -15.56 12.78
N TYR A 25 15.25 -16.12 13.72
CA TYR A 25 14.63 -15.41 14.83
C TYR A 25 14.79 -16.18 16.13
N VAL A 26 15.01 -15.48 17.24
CA VAL A 26 14.76 -16.05 18.57
C VAL A 26 13.28 -15.88 18.89
N TRP A 27 12.63 -16.95 19.31
CA TRP A 27 11.23 -16.89 19.73
C TRP A 27 11.09 -17.02 21.24
N SER A 28 10.13 -16.30 21.80
CA SER A 28 9.72 -16.47 23.20
C SER A 28 8.21 -16.39 23.34
N LEU A 29 7.68 -17.03 24.39
CA LEU A 29 6.27 -16.95 24.76
C LEU A 29 6.15 -16.15 26.05
N GLN A 30 5.41 -15.04 26.01
CA GLN A 30 5.10 -14.22 27.16
C GLN A 30 3.59 -13.97 27.20
N ASP A 31 2.96 -14.27 28.33
CA ASP A 31 1.51 -14.08 28.54
C ASP A 31 0.62 -14.68 27.44
N GLY A 32 1.06 -15.80 26.86
CA GLY A 32 0.34 -16.50 25.78
C GLY A 32 0.58 -15.93 24.37
N GLN A 33 1.44 -14.93 24.23
CA GLN A 33 1.79 -14.31 22.95
C GLN A 33 3.20 -14.70 22.52
N LEU A 34 3.38 -14.93 21.23
CA LEU A 34 4.66 -15.25 20.59
C LEU A 34 5.39 -13.95 20.24
N ASN A 35 6.58 -13.78 20.80
CA ASN A 35 7.50 -12.71 20.45
C ASN A 35 8.61 -13.27 19.57
N LEU A 36 8.99 -12.51 18.55
CA LEU A 36 10.11 -12.83 17.68
C LEU A 36 11.13 -11.70 17.77
N GLU A 37 12.39 -12.04 17.98
CA GLU A 37 13.53 -11.14 17.87
C GLU A 37 14.38 -11.56 16.67
N GLU A 38 14.69 -10.62 15.79
CA GLU A 38 15.52 -10.90 14.61
C GLU A 38 16.94 -11.26 15.05
N VAL A 39 17.44 -12.40 14.58
CA VAL A 39 18.87 -12.73 14.62
C VAL A 39 19.53 -12.35 13.30
N ASN A 40 18.90 -12.75 12.19
CA ASN A 40 19.37 -12.46 10.84
C ASN A 40 18.24 -12.66 9.83
N ASP A 41 17.71 -11.57 9.28
CA ASP A 41 16.77 -11.67 8.17
C ASP A 41 16.84 -10.47 7.20
N GLY A 42 17.82 -10.55 6.30
CA GLY A 42 17.96 -9.59 5.20
C GLY A 42 16.92 -9.70 4.09
N CYS A 43 15.83 -10.47 4.26
CA CYS A 43 14.83 -10.56 3.20
C CYS A 43 14.08 -9.25 2.99
N ALA A 44 13.86 -8.93 1.71
CA ALA A 44 12.98 -7.84 1.29
C ALA A 44 13.37 -6.52 1.95
N PHE A 45 14.67 -6.21 2.03
CA PHE A 45 15.18 -5.01 2.70
C PHE A 45 14.75 -4.93 4.18
N GLU A 46 14.90 -6.05 4.91
CA GLU A 46 14.56 -6.20 6.33
C GLU A 46 13.04 -6.09 6.61
N LEU A 47 12.20 -6.01 5.58
CA LEU A 47 10.75 -5.85 5.75
C LEU A 47 10.09 -7.08 6.39
N ARG A 48 10.58 -8.29 6.10
CA ARG A 48 10.09 -9.50 6.76
C ARG A 48 10.42 -9.47 8.26
N ALA A 49 11.66 -9.10 8.60
CA ALA A 49 12.10 -8.94 9.98
C ALA A 49 11.27 -7.90 10.73
N ALA A 50 11.08 -6.73 10.12
CA ALA A 50 10.26 -5.67 10.67
C ALA A 50 8.82 -6.15 10.91
N ASN A 51 8.25 -6.96 10.00
CA ASN A 51 6.89 -7.48 10.17
C ASN A 51 6.77 -8.51 11.29
N LEU A 52 7.70 -9.47 11.34
CA LEU A 52 7.64 -10.54 12.31
C LEU A 52 7.99 -10.09 13.73
N THR A 53 8.80 -9.04 13.89
CA THR A 53 9.30 -8.58 15.21
C THR A 53 8.54 -7.39 15.79
N ARG A 54 7.78 -6.62 14.98
CA ARG A 54 7.12 -5.38 15.43
C ARG A 54 5.95 -5.62 16.39
N GLN A 55 5.34 -6.79 16.35
CA GLN A 55 4.21 -7.13 17.22
C GLN A 55 4.34 -8.53 17.80
N THR A 56 3.72 -8.69 18.96
CA THR A 56 3.53 -9.99 19.61
C THR A 56 2.40 -10.73 18.88
N TRP A 57 2.62 -11.99 18.52
CA TRP A 57 1.67 -12.80 17.79
C TRP A 57 0.77 -13.55 18.76
N SER A 58 -0.50 -13.16 18.80
CA SER A 58 -1.53 -13.91 19.52
C SER A 58 -1.93 -15.15 18.72
N VAL A 59 -2.11 -16.28 19.41
CA VAL A 59 -2.62 -17.52 18.80
C VAL A 59 -4.11 -17.36 18.54
N CYS A 60 -4.59 -17.79 17.36
CA CYS A 60 -6.02 -17.86 17.11
C CYS A 60 -6.67 -18.83 18.11
N PRO A 61 -7.68 -18.40 18.89
CA PRO A 61 -8.44 -19.33 19.71
C PRO A 61 -9.11 -20.38 18.81
N GLN A 62 -9.37 -21.57 19.34
CA GLN A 62 -10.17 -22.55 18.61
C GLN A 62 -11.58 -21.98 18.39
N GLU A 63 -12.26 -22.36 17.29
CA GLU A 63 -13.52 -21.75 16.83
C GLU A 63 -14.59 -21.58 17.93
N GLU A 64 -14.60 -22.44 18.94
CA GLU A 64 -15.55 -22.42 20.05
C GLU A 64 -15.30 -21.28 21.08
N ASP A 65 -14.13 -20.63 21.03
CA ASP A 65 -13.66 -19.60 21.99
C ASP A 65 -13.49 -18.20 21.37
N VAL A 66 -13.99 -17.96 20.15
CA VAL A 66 -13.93 -16.64 19.49
C VAL A 66 -14.68 -15.60 20.33
N ASN A 67 -13.94 -14.63 20.88
CA ASN A 67 -14.45 -13.52 21.69
C ASN A 67 -13.87 -12.17 21.24
N ALA A 68 -14.21 -11.08 21.94
CA ALA A 68 -13.78 -9.72 21.60
C ALA A 68 -12.26 -9.48 21.65
N ASP A 69 -11.50 -10.37 22.32
CA ASP A 69 -10.03 -10.31 22.41
C ASP A 69 -9.34 -11.18 21.34
N THR A 70 -10.11 -11.81 20.44
CA THR A 70 -9.60 -12.59 19.31
C THR A 70 -8.83 -11.70 18.34
N PRO A 71 -7.62 -12.09 17.90
CA PRO A 71 -6.88 -11.30 16.93
C PRO A 71 -7.70 -11.13 15.63
N PRO A 72 -7.76 -9.94 15.03
CA PRO A 72 -8.57 -9.69 13.84
C PRO A 72 -8.30 -10.65 12.68
N ALA A 73 -7.05 -11.11 12.54
CA ALA A 73 -6.62 -12.09 11.54
C ALA A 73 -7.25 -13.48 11.68
N CYS A 74 -7.80 -13.80 12.86
CA CYS A 74 -8.41 -15.08 13.20
C CYS A 74 -9.92 -15.08 12.99
N LEU A 75 -10.52 -13.93 12.68
CA LEU A 75 -11.92 -13.81 12.33
C LEU A 75 -12.02 -14.11 10.83
N GLU A 76 -12.64 -15.24 10.46
CA GLU A 76 -12.80 -15.68 9.05
C GLU A 76 -13.62 -14.71 8.17
N GLU A 77 -14.17 -13.64 8.76
CA GLU A 77 -14.84 -12.58 8.02
C GLU A 77 -14.05 -11.28 8.18
N ILE A 78 -13.07 -11.07 7.29
CA ILE A 78 -12.61 -9.71 6.99
C ILE A 78 -13.80 -9.00 6.33
N THR A 79 -14.65 -8.40 7.15
CA THR A 79 -15.64 -7.45 6.69
C THR A 79 -14.89 -6.21 6.28
N VAL A 80 -14.75 -6.00 4.97
CA VAL A 80 -14.31 -4.72 4.43
C VAL A 80 -15.39 -3.72 4.85
N PRO A 81 -15.09 -2.76 5.75
CA PRO A 81 -16.06 -1.74 6.05
C PRO A 81 -16.30 -0.95 4.76
N ASP A 82 -17.56 -0.87 4.36
CA ASP A 82 -17.99 -0.03 3.25
C ASP A 82 -17.46 1.39 3.47
N SER A 83 -17.05 2.03 2.38
CA SER A 83 -16.72 3.45 2.46
C SER A 83 -17.99 4.22 2.80
N GLU A 84 -18.05 4.80 4.00
CA GLU A 84 -19.21 5.60 4.43
C GLU A 84 -19.22 7.01 3.82
N THR A 85 -18.20 7.38 3.02
CA THR A 85 -18.05 8.73 2.49
C THR A 85 -18.67 8.85 1.10
N GLU A 86 -19.69 9.69 0.96
CA GLU A 86 -20.22 10.05 -0.36
C GLU A 86 -19.22 10.96 -1.10
N VAL A 87 -18.78 10.52 -2.27
CA VAL A 87 -17.95 11.32 -3.17
C VAL A 87 -18.78 12.50 -3.69
N PRO A 88 -18.27 13.75 -3.60
CA PRO A 88 -18.96 14.92 -4.15
C PRO A 88 -19.35 14.71 -5.61
N SER A 89 -20.59 15.06 -5.97
CA SER A 89 -21.15 14.80 -7.30
C SER A 89 -20.45 15.55 -8.45
N ASN A 90 -19.63 16.55 -8.14
CA ASN A 90 -18.81 17.25 -9.13
C ASN A 90 -17.52 16.49 -9.48
N LEU A 91 -17.04 15.62 -8.58
CA LEU A 91 -15.86 14.80 -8.85
C LEU A 91 -16.24 13.56 -9.65
N THR A 92 -15.36 13.19 -10.58
CA THR A 92 -15.41 11.91 -11.27
C THR A 92 -14.19 11.10 -10.88
N VAL A 93 -14.39 9.85 -10.48
CA VAL A 93 -13.32 8.91 -10.11
C VAL A 93 -13.26 7.82 -11.16
N ASN A 94 -12.15 7.75 -11.89
CA ASN A 94 -11.90 6.74 -12.90
C ASN A 94 -10.81 5.77 -12.44
N VAL A 95 -10.99 4.50 -12.76
CA VAL A 95 -10.03 3.44 -12.47
C VAL A 95 -9.55 2.85 -13.78
N TYR A 96 -8.31 3.13 -14.14
CA TYR A 96 -7.71 2.67 -15.37
C TYR A 96 -6.71 1.56 -15.11
N GLY A 97 -6.51 0.76 -16.15
CA GLY A 97 -5.62 -0.37 -16.12
C GLY A 97 -4.26 -0.10 -16.74
N GLY A 98 -3.22 -0.73 -16.19
CA GLY A 98 -1.87 -0.62 -16.71
C GLY A 98 -1.08 0.54 -16.11
N ASP A 99 -0.04 0.94 -16.83
CA ASP A 99 0.89 1.99 -16.43
C ASP A 99 0.54 3.29 -17.15
N SER A 100 0.12 4.30 -16.40
CA SER A 100 -0.36 5.57 -16.95
C SER A 100 0.67 6.30 -17.80
N ARG A 101 1.96 5.97 -17.65
CA ARG A 101 3.06 6.52 -18.48
C ARG A 101 3.03 6.01 -19.93
N PHE A 102 2.32 4.92 -20.19
CA PHE A 102 2.26 4.26 -21.50
C PHE A 102 0.85 4.24 -22.10
N PHE A 103 -0.09 4.95 -21.50
CA PHE A 103 -1.43 5.19 -22.02
C PHE A 103 -1.37 5.92 -23.37
N GLU A 104 -2.41 5.78 -24.20
CA GLU A 104 -2.53 6.51 -25.47
C GLU A 104 -2.36 8.02 -25.26
N ARG A 105 -2.94 8.52 -24.15
CA ARG A 105 -2.66 9.84 -23.60
C ARG A 105 -2.23 9.70 -22.13
N PRO A 106 -0.93 9.80 -21.83
CA PRO A 106 -0.43 9.76 -20.46
C PRO A 106 -0.73 11.08 -19.73
N PRO A 107 -0.50 11.15 -18.40
CA PRO A 107 -0.50 12.42 -17.69
C PRO A 107 0.52 13.39 -18.28
N ASP A 108 0.17 14.68 -18.31
CA ASP A 108 1.09 15.74 -18.77
C ASP A 108 2.34 15.82 -17.89
N VAL A 109 2.16 15.60 -16.58
CA VAL A 109 3.25 15.52 -15.60
C VAL A 109 3.16 14.21 -14.82
N ALA A 110 4.24 13.43 -14.85
CA ALA A 110 4.38 12.19 -14.10
C ALA A 110 5.47 12.32 -13.02
N VAL A 111 5.07 12.15 -11.76
CA VAL A 111 5.95 12.25 -10.59
C VAL A 111 6.14 10.86 -10.00
N ILE A 112 7.39 10.44 -9.75
CA ILE A 112 7.64 9.15 -9.10
C ILE A 112 7.42 9.26 -7.60
N ALA A 113 7.03 8.17 -6.96
CA ALA A 113 6.71 8.17 -5.54
C ALA A 113 7.95 8.38 -4.64
N ASN A 114 9.14 7.92 -5.07
CA ASN A 114 10.36 8.07 -4.28
C ASN A 114 11.11 9.37 -4.60
N THR A 115 10.84 10.43 -3.83
CA THR A 115 11.51 11.73 -4.01
C THR A 115 13.00 11.73 -3.66
N GLN A 116 13.49 10.70 -2.97
CA GLN A 116 14.94 10.52 -2.71
C GLN A 116 15.70 10.08 -3.97
N ASP A 117 15.01 9.45 -4.92
CA ASP A 117 15.59 9.03 -6.21
C ASP A 117 15.46 10.14 -7.26
N ARG A 118 14.27 10.77 -7.35
CA ARG A 118 14.03 11.90 -8.26
C ARG A 118 13.10 12.91 -7.62
N LEU A 119 13.55 14.16 -7.56
CA LEU A 119 12.74 15.27 -7.08
C LEU A 119 11.52 15.50 -7.99
N PRO A 120 10.37 15.91 -7.43
CA PRO A 120 9.24 16.37 -8.23
C PRO A 120 9.61 17.67 -8.98
N PRO A 121 8.94 17.98 -10.10
CA PRO A 121 9.08 19.27 -10.76
C PRO A 121 8.51 20.40 -9.88
N ASP A 122 8.84 21.65 -10.22
CA ASP A 122 8.27 22.83 -9.55
C ASP A 122 6.73 22.78 -9.57
N GLY A 123 6.10 23.34 -8.53
CA GLY A 123 4.63 23.33 -8.39
C GLY A 123 4.04 22.04 -7.82
N ILE A 124 4.82 20.96 -7.69
CA ILE A 124 4.38 19.70 -7.11
C ILE A 124 5.27 19.31 -5.94
N GLU A 125 4.65 18.99 -4.80
CA GLU A 125 5.32 18.43 -3.63
C GLU A 125 4.81 17.02 -3.37
N VAL A 126 5.70 16.12 -2.95
CA VAL A 126 5.35 14.77 -2.52
C VAL A 126 5.89 14.54 -1.12
N THR A 127 4.99 14.24 -0.20
CA THR A 127 5.30 13.92 1.20
C THR A 127 4.77 12.54 1.55
N TYR A 128 5.33 11.93 2.59
CA TYR A 128 4.95 10.58 3.01
C TYR A 128 5.13 10.39 4.50
N HIS A 129 4.46 9.38 5.02
CA HIS A 129 4.62 8.92 6.39
C HIS A 129 6.10 8.51 6.64
N PRO A 130 6.70 8.81 7.81
CA PRO A 130 8.09 8.47 8.11
C PRO A 130 8.44 6.99 7.97
N ASP A 131 7.49 6.10 8.26
CA ASP A 131 7.65 4.65 8.13
C ASP A 131 7.47 4.13 6.69
N ALA A 132 7.09 4.97 5.73
CA ALA A 132 6.98 4.57 4.33
C ALA A 132 8.37 4.29 3.75
N VAL A 133 8.56 3.13 3.12
CA VAL A 133 9.88 2.64 2.72
C VAL A 133 10.18 2.97 1.26
N ALA A 134 11.40 3.44 1.00
CA ALA A 134 11.90 3.68 -0.35
C ALA A 134 12.17 2.34 -1.07
N TYR A 135 11.67 2.19 -2.30
CA TYR A 135 11.92 0.99 -3.11
C TYR A 135 12.16 1.37 -4.58
N GLY A 136 13.42 1.59 -4.94
CA GLY A 136 13.78 2.11 -6.27
C GLY A 136 13.10 3.45 -6.53
N VAL A 137 12.30 3.53 -7.60
CA VAL A 137 11.50 4.73 -7.94
C VAL A 137 10.13 4.75 -7.22
N HIS A 138 9.79 3.72 -6.46
CA HIS A 138 8.50 3.52 -5.81
C HIS A 138 8.58 3.75 -4.29
N ARG A 139 7.40 3.86 -3.66
CA ARG A 139 7.28 3.91 -2.20
C ARG A 139 6.36 2.80 -1.70
N VAL A 140 6.77 2.10 -0.65
CA VAL A 140 6.02 1.02 -0.03
C VAL A 140 5.38 1.51 1.26
N LEU A 141 4.07 1.35 1.36
CA LEU A 141 3.23 1.66 2.52
C LEU A 141 2.91 0.33 3.22
N TRP A 142 3.68 0.00 4.26
CA TRP A 142 3.61 -1.34 4.85
C TRP A 142 2.50 -1.47 5.90
N TRP A 143 2.31 -0.44 6.72
CA TRP A 143 1.46 -0.52 7.93
C TRP A 143 0.17 0.27 7.79
N ASN A 144 -0.79 -0.05 8.67
CA ASN A 144 -2.03 0.72 8.76
C ASN A 144 -1.73 2.20 8.98
N GLY A 145 -2.35 3.05 8.16
CA GLY A 145 -2.16 4.49 8.24
C GLY A 145 -0.83 4.99 7.67
N ASN A 146 0.01 4.13 7.08
CA ASN A 146 1.11 4.61 6.24
C ASN A 146 0.51 5.24 4.99
N TRP A 147 0.97 6.44 4.67
CA TRP A 147 0.44 7.23 3.57
C TRP A 147 1.57 7.86 2.75
N ILE A 148 1.22 8.20 1.52
CA ILE A 148 1.99 9.09 0.64
C ILE A 148 1.00 10.01 -0.05
N GLU A 149 1.35 11.28 -0.19
CA GLU A 149 0.51 12.25 -0.87
C GLU A 149 1.32 13.12 -1.81
N ALA A 150 0.63 13.64 -2.82
CA ALA A 150 1.13 14.69 -3.68
C ALA A 150 0.21 15.89 -3.61
N SER A 151 0.80 17.08 -3.47
CA SER A 151 0.09 18.35 -3.47
C SER A 151 0.58 19.22 -4.61
N THR A 152 -0.31 20.03 -5.17
CA THR A 152 -0.01 20.99 -6.21
C THR A 152 -0.77 22.29 -5.98
N ASP A 153 -0.20 23.42 -6.36
CA ASP A 153 -0.88 24.72 -6.47
C ASP A 153 -1.13 25.15 -7.93
N GLU A 154 -0.78 24.29 -8.89
CA GLU A 154 -1.03 24.52 -10.30
C GLU A 154 -2.47 24.17 -10.73
N SER A 155 -2.92 24.79 -11.83
CA SER A 155 -4.24 24.61 -12.43
C SER A 155 -4.39 23.32 -13.24
N PHE A 156 -4.18 22.16 -12.61
CA PHE A 156 -4.51 20.87 -13.24
C PHE A 156 -6.03 20.62 -13.24
N ASN A 157 -6.49 19.81 -14.20
CA ASN A 157 -7.89 19.37 -14.33
C ASN A 157 -8.08 17.88 -13.98
N ALA A 158 -6.98 17.13 -13.89
CA ALA A 158 -6.96 15.76 -13.42
C ALA A 158 -5.73 15.49 -12.54
N ILE A 159 -5.92 14.70 -11.49
CA ILE A 159 -4.84 14.21 -10.62
C ILE A 159 -5.10 12.72 -10.36
N GLY A 160 -4.05 11.91 -10.39
CA GLY A 160 -4.18 10.50 -10.09
C GLY A 160 -2.97 9.86 -9.43
N VAL A 161 -3.18 8.65 -8.93
CA VAL A 161 -2.17 7.83 -8.27
C VAL A 161 -2.03 6.49 -8.99
N GLN A 162 -0.78 6.11 -9.28
CA GLN A 162 -0.42 4.84 -9.88
C GLN A 162 -0.01 3.86 -8.80
N PHE A 163 -0.72 2.74 -8.70
CA PHE A 163 -0.30 1.61 -7.87
C PHE A 163 0.56 0.63 -8.68
N TYR A 164 1.50 -0.01 -8.00
CA TYR A 164 2.23 -1.16 -8.53
C TYR A 164 1.50 -2.43 -8.13
N GLY A 165 1.19 -3.30 -9.10
CA GLY A 165 0.12 -4.30 -9.06
C GLY A 165 0.55 -5.73 -8.75
N GLU A 166 1.58 -5.97 -7.97
CA GLU A 166 1.99 -7.37 -7.75
C GLU A 166 1.03 -8.09 -6.79
N ALA A 167 0.82 -9.39 -6.96
CA ALA A 167 -0.23 -10.14 -6.23
C ALA A 167 -0.11 -10.13 -4.68
N GLN A 168 1.01 -9.64 -4.11
CA GLN A 168 1.18 -9.50 -2.66
C GLN A 168 0.86 -8.10 -2.13
N ILE A 169 0.33 -7.19 -2.95
CA ILE A 169 -0.06 -5.89 -2.45
C ILE A 169 -1.43 -5.93 -1.77
N GLY A 170 -1.62 -5.04 -0.81
CA GLY A 170 -2.80 -4.99 0.03
C GLY A 170 -3.84 -3.98 -0.43
N TRP A 171 -4.72 -3.66 0.50
CA TRP A 171 -5.78 -2.69 0.31
C TRP A 171 -5.30 -1.27 0.57
N ALA A 172 -5.78 -0.35 -0.25
CA ALA A 172 -5.55 1.06 -0.07
C ALA A 172 -6.87 1.84 -0.09
N ARG A 173 -6.82 3.05 0.45
CA ARG A 173 -7.75 4.11 0.11
C ARG A 173 -7.02 5.27 -0.57
N VAL A 174 -7.75 5.98 -1.41
CA VAL A 174 -7.33 7.24 -2.02
C VAL A 174 -8.21 8.35 -1.50
N LEU A 175 -7.58 9.41 -1.01
CA LEU A 175 -8.24 10.63 -0.59
C LEU A 175 -7.89 11.76 -1.55
N PHE A 176 -8.89 12.58 -1.90
CA PHE A 176 -8.72 13.81 -2.64
C PHE A 176 -9.22 14.96 -1.77
N ASP A 177 -8.36 15.93 -1.47
CA ASP A 177 -8.63 17.04 -0.55
C ASP A 177 -9.20 16.58 0.82
N GLY A 178 -8.71 15.44 1.30
CA GLY A 178 -9.13 14.82 2.56
C GLY A 178 -10.43 14.01 2.50
N ILE A 179 -11.09 13.94 1.34
CA ILE A 179 -12.30 13.13 1.12
C ILE A 179 -11.88 11.79 0.53
N GLU A 180 -12.31 10.68 1.13
CA GLU A 180 -12.09 9.35 0.55
C GLU A 180 -12.88 9.22 -0.76
N VAL A 181 -12.18 9.03 -1.87
CA VAL A 181 -12.76 8.93 -3.22
C VAL A 181 -12.69 7.53 -3.81
N TRP A 182 -11.82 6.68 -3.27
CA TRP A 182 -11.68 5.30 -3.68
C TRP A 182 -11.14 4.45 -2.54
N ARG A 183 -11.57 3.19 -2.49
CA ARG A 183 -11.09 2.15 -1.57
C ARG A 183 -11.12 0.80 -2.29
N GLY A 184 -10.06 0.01 -2.15
CA GLY A 184 -10.06 -1.32 -2.73
C GLY A 184 -8.75 -2.10 -2.60
N ASP A 185 -8.83 -3.36 -2.99
CA ASP A 185 -7.69 -4.24 -3.19
C ASP A 185 -6.88 -3.76 -4.42
N THR A 186 -5.65 -3.32 -4.18
CA THR A 186 -4.78 -2.87 -5.27
C THR A 186 -4.26 -4.04 -6.12
N ALA A 187 -4.24 -5.27 -5.60
CA ALA A 187 -3.87 -6.48 -6.36
C ALA A 187 -4.96 -6.86 -7.36
N ALA A 188 -6.24 -6.73 -6.99
CA ALA A 188 -7.37 -7.00 -7.87
C ALA A 188 -7.42 -6.10 -9.11
N LEU A 189 -6.82 -4.90 -9.02
CA LEU A 189 -6.65 -4.03 -10.17
C LEU A 189 -5.68 -4.66 -11.19
N SER A 190 -4.59 -5.26 -10.72
CA SER A 190 -3.59 -5.93 -11.58
C SER A 190 -4.11 -7.19 -12.27
N GLU A 191 -4.89 -8.03 -11.58
CA GLU A 191 -5.44 -9.25 -12.18
C GLU A 191 -6.29 -8.95 -13.42
N LYS A 192 -6.92 -7.77 -13.46
CA LYS A 192 -7.71 -7.30 -14.59
C LYS A 192 -6.89 -6.50 -15.61
N LEU A 193 -5.77 -5.91 -15.20
CA LEU A 193 -5.18 -4.76 -15.89
C LEU A 193 -3.64 -4.76 -16.05
N GLY A 194 -2.95 -5.80 -15.58
CA GLY A 194 -1.50 -5.97 -15.74
C GLY A 194 -0.65 -5.51 -14.54
N ARG A 195 0.68 -5.69 -14.63
CA ARG A 195 1.65 -5.54 -13.52
C ARG A 195 1.63 -4.18 -12.81
N HIS A 196 1.15 -3.14 -13.49
CA HIS A 196 0.84 -1.86 -12.87
C HIS A 196 -0.62 -1.92 -12.44
N GLY A 197 -0.83 -2.03 -11.13
CA GLY A 197 -2.09 -2.37 -10.46
C GLY A 197 -3.11 -1.24 -10.51
N GLY A 198 -3.19 -0.56 -11.64
CA GLY A 198 -4.18 0.47 -11.91
C GLY A 198 -3.76 1.88 -11.52
N TYR A 199 -4.37 2.81 -12.24
CA TYR A 199 -4.25 4.24 -12.06
C TYR A 199 -5.62 4.78 -11.66
N ILE A 200 -5.69 5.37 -10.46
CA ILE A 200 -6.91 6.00 -9.95
C ILE A 200 -6.82 7.48 -10.27
N GLU A 201 -7.70 7.96 -11.15
CA GLU A 201 -7.76 9.35 -11.58
C GLU A 201 -9.00 10.05 -11.02
N ILE A 202 -8.81 11.28 -10.56
CA ILE A 202 -9.87 12.19 -10.14
C ILE A 202 -9.91 13.33 -11.16
N THR A 203 -11.12 13.69 -11.61
CA THR A 203 -11.40 14.86 -12.46
C THR A 203 -12.64 15.62 -11.96
N GLY A 204 -12.95 16.77 -12.55
CA GLY A 204 -14.16 17.54 -12.23
C GLY A 204 -14.04 18.45 -10.99
N PHE A 205 -12.81 18.68 -10.53
CA PHE A 205 -12.50 19.73 -9.57
C PHE A 205 -12.13 21.03 -10.29
N GLU A 206 -12.32 22.16 -9.61
CA GLU A 206 -11.94 23.48 -10.13
C GLU A 206 -10.43 23.69 -10.05
N PRO A 207 -9.81 24.51 -10.93
CA PRO A 207 -8.39 24.81 -10.81
C PRO A 207 -8.02 25.42 -9.45
N GLY A 208 -6.95 24.92 -8.82
CA GLY A 208 -6.49 25.44 -7.54
C GLY A 208 -5.51 24.52 -6.82
N THR A 209 -5.37 24.73 -5.51
CA THR A 209 -4.52 23.87 -4.67
C THR A 209 -5.26 22.58 -4.32
N HIS A 210 -4.66 21.44 -4.66
CA HIS A 210 -5.23 20.12 -4.40
C HIS A 210 -4.21 19.15 -3.83
N VAL A 211 -4.72 18.16 -3.09
CA VAL A 211 -3.95 17.06 -2.52
C VAL A 211 -4.59 15.73 -2.88
N ILE A 212 -3.79 14.82 -3.43
CA ILE A 212 -4.15 13.41 -3.54
C ILE A 212 -3.30 12.59 -2.58
N ARG A 213 -3.92 11.74 -1.77
CA ARG A 213 -3.26 10.86 -0.81
C ARG A 213 -3.63 9.42 -1.07
N ALA A 214 -2.65 8.52 -1.07
CA ALA A 214 -2.86 7.08 -0.95
C ALA A 214 -2.45 6.63 0.46
N GLU A 215 -3.26 5.77 1.07
CA GLU A 215 -3.05 5.26 2.43
C GLU A 215 -3.27 3.74 2.45
N SER A 216 -2.34 3.02 3.08
CA SER A 216 -2.48 1.59 3.34
C SER A 216 -3.51 1.35 4.43
N LEU A 217 -4.39 0.40 4.19
CA LEU A 217 -5.43 -0.03 5.13
C LEU A 217 -5.01 -1.24 5.95
N ASP A 218 -3.86 -1.87 5.64
CA ASP A 218 -3.30 -3.03 6.37
C ASP A 218 -4.27 -4.20 6.49
N PHE A 219 -5.24 -4.28 5.57
CA PHE A 219 -5.99 -5.52 5.39
C PHE A 219 -4.98 -6.61 5.02
N ASP A 220 -5.14 -7.77 5.65
CA ASP A 220 -4.35 -8.99 5.47
C ASP A 220 -2.81 -8.86 5.55
N TYR A 221 -2.33 -7.79 6.21
CA TYR A 221 -0.91 -7.49 6.43
C TYR A 221 -0.07 -7.39 5.15
N ARG A 222 -0.72 -7.00 4.05
CA ARG A 222 -0.05 -6.81 2.76
C ARG A 222 0.30 -5.34 2.54
N PRO A 223 1.54 -5.06 2.10
CA PRO A 223 1.94 -3.69 1.82
C PRO A 223 1.26 -3.13 0.58
N VAL A 224 1.14 -1.81 0.47
CA VAL A 224 0.72 -1.13 -0.77
C VAL A 224 1.94 -0.49 -1.40
N THR A 225 2.16 -0.71 -2.70
CA THR A 225 3.27 -0.04 -3.41
C THR A 225 2.72 1.04 -4.33
N VAL A 226 3.09 2.29 -4.07
CA VAL A 226 2.75 3.45 -4.91
C VAL A 226 3.90 3.70 -5.87
N ALA A 227 3.60 3.69 -7.16
CA ALA A 227 4.59 3.91 -8.20
C ALA A 227 4.83 5.39 -8.48
N GLY A 228 3.78 6.20 -8.39
CA GLY A 228 3.86 7.64 -8.62
C GLY A 228 2.49 8.31 -8.72
N PHE A 229 2.52 9.56 -9.13
CA PHE A 229 1.37 10.43 -9.33
C PHE A 229 1.36 11.00 -10.74
N GLY A 230 0.17 11.22 -11.28
CA GLY A 230 -0.05 11.84 -12.58
C GLY A 230 -0.89 13.09 -12.46
N PHE A 231 -0.58 14.09 -13.25
CA PHE A 231 -1.29 15.36 -13.32
C PHE A 231 -1.53 15.73 -14.78
N SER A 232 -2.75 16.14 -15.12
CA SER A 232 -3.11 16.54 -16.49
C SER A 232 -3.78 17.91 -16.50
N TYR A 233 -3.38 18.77 -17.45
CA TYR A 233 -3.94 20.11 -17.67
C TYR A 233 -5.26 20.06 -18.45
N GLU A 234 -5.56 18.98 -19.16
CA GLU A 234 -6.78 18.82 -19.96
C GLU A 234 -7.63 17.63 -19.47
N GLU A 235 -8.32 16.91 -20.37
CA GLU A 235 -9.36 15.90 -20.10
C GLU A 235 -8.89 14.62 -19.36
N GLY A 236 -7.79 14.67 -18.62
CA GLY A 236 -7.20 13.51 -17.97
C GLY A 236 -6.47 12.58 -18.94
N VAL A 237 -6.29 11.33 -18.52
CA VAL A 237 -5.58 10.30 -19.28
C VAL A 237 -6.50 9.50 -20.19
N GLN A 238 -5.92 8.76 -21.14
CA GLN A 238 -6.64 7.82 -22.00
C GLN A 238 -5.86 6.50 -22.12
N PRO A 239 -6.32 5.40 -21.49
CA PRO A 239 -5.59 4.13 -21.44
C PRO A 239 -5.36 3.47 -22.80
#